data_AF-A0A1H8GGE4-F1
#
_entry.id   AF-A0A1H8GGE4-F1
#
_cell.length_a   1.000
_cell.length_b   1.000
_cell.length_c   1.000
_cell.angle_alpha   90.00
_cell.angle_beta   90.00
_cell.angle_gamma   90.00
#
_symmetry.space_group_name_H-M   'P 1'
#
loop_
_entity.id
_entity.type
_entity.pdbx_description
1 polymer ?
#
loop_
_entity_poly.entity_id
_entity_poly.type
_entity_poly.pdbx_seq_one_letter_code
_entity_poly.pdbx_strand_id
1 'polypeptide(L)' 'MAKGAPIGFRIDPEIKAALEAAAKADDRSVSSLVTIVLRDWLRENGHLPKD' A
#
# COMPACT_ATOMS: atom_id res chain seq x y z
N MET A 1 8.31 -6.90 -13.60
CA MET A 1 7.06 -6.17 -13.38
C MET A 1 7.18 -4.82 -14.08
N ALA A 2 6.23 -4.45 -14.95
CA ALA A 2 6.27 -3.16 -15.65
C ALA A 2 6.38 -2.02 -14.62
N LYS A 3 7.24 -1.03 -14.89
CA LYS A 3 7.46 0.11 -13.99
C LYS A 3 6.13 0.87 -13.83
N GLY A 4 5.41 0.59 -12.74
CA GLY A 4 4.19 1.31 -12.39
C GLY A 4 4.48 2.79 -12.19
N ALA A 5 3.46 3.64 -12.38
CA ALA A 5 3.59 5.06 -12.10
C ALA A 5 4.00 5.27 -10.64
N PRO A 6 5.09 6.01 -10.34
CA PRO A 6 5.53 6.22 -8.97
C PRO A 6 4.53 7.11 -8.23
N ILE A 7 4.17 6.71 -7.02
CA ILE A 7 3.34 7.52 -6.12
C ILE A 7 4.22 8.01 -4.97
N GLY A 8 4.33 9.32 -4.80
CA GLY A 8 5.07 9.96 -3.72
C GLY A 8 4.12 10.50 -2.66
N PHE A 9 4.23 10.02 -1.42
CA PHE A 9 3.42 10.50 -0.30
C PHE A 9 4.30 11.25 0.72
N ARG A 10 3.72 12.28 1.33
CA ARG A 10 4.19 12.79 2.63
C ARG A 10 3.24 12.26 3.68
N ILE A 11 3.76 11.48 4.62
CA ILE A 11 3.02 10.90 5.73
C ILE A 11 3.73 11.24 7.02
N ASP A 12 2.98 11.26 8.12
CA ASP A 12 3.57 11.42 9.43
C ASP A 12 4.57 10.32 9.74
N PRO A 13 5.65 10.63 10.48
CA PRO A 13 6.70 9.66 10.81
C PRO A 13 6.16 8.48 11.63
N GLU A 14 5.14 8.70 12.47
CA GLU A 14 4.48 7.64 13.23
C GLU A 14 3.77 6.63 12.29
N ILE A 15 3.06 7.13 11.29
CA ILE A 15 2.40 6.30 10.28
C ILE A 15 3.43 5.50 9.49
N LYS A 16 4.55 6.12 9.11
CA LYS A 16 5.64 5.43 8.41
C LYS A 16 6.20 4.29 9.25
N ALA A 17 6.46 4.51 10.54
CA ALA A 17 6.99 3.49 11.44
C ALA A 17 6.01 2.32 11.61
N ALA A 18 4.72 2.62 11.79
CA ALA A 18 3.67 1.60 11.88
C ALA A 18 3.57 0.77 10.60
N LEU A 19 3.64 1.42 9.44
CA LEU A 19 3.61 0.76 8.14
C LEU A 19 4.84 -0.15 7.91
N GLU A 20 6.03 0.30 8.31
CA GLU A 20 7.25 -0.50 8.25
C GLU A 20 7.18 -1.73 9.18
N ALA A 21 6.62 -1.57 10.38
CA ALA A 21 6.41 -2.68 11.30
C ALA A 21 5.39 -3.70 10.77
N ALA A 22 4.26 -3.22 10.23
CA ALA A 22 3.22 -4.07 9.65
C ALA A 22 3.74 -4.85 8.43
N ALA A 23 4.49 -4.18 7.54
CA ALA A 23 5.09 -4.83 6.38
C ALA A 23 6.08 -5.93 6.79
N LYS A 24 6.89 -5.68 7.82
CA LYS A 24 7.81 -6.69 8.37
C LYS A 24 7.07 -7.89 8.98
N ALA A 25 5.97 -7.65 9.69
CA ALA A 25 5.17 -8.72 10.28
C ALA A 25 4.49 -9.62 9.22
N ASP A 26 4.15 -9.07 8.07
CA ASP A 26 3.55 -9.78 6.92
C ASP A 26 4.61 -10.39 5.97
N ASP A 27 5.90 -10.32 6.32
CA ASP A 27 7.06 -10.78 5.51
C ASP A 27 7.12 -10.13 4.11
N ARG A 28 6.76 -8.85 4.01
CA ARG A 28 6.63 -8.12 2.74
C ARG A 28 7.27 -6.76 2.77
N SER A 29 7.51 -6.21 1.57
CA SER A 29 7.95 -4.83 1.44
C SER A 29 6.80 -3.86 1.71
N VAL A 30 7.12 -2.68 2.26
CA VAL A 30 6.17 -1.58 2.47
C VAL A 30 5.40 -1.26 1.19
N SER A 31 6.10 -1.20 0.05
CA SER A 31 5.47 -0.95 -1.24
C SER A 31 4.43 -2.01 -1.62
N SER A 32 4.70 -3.29 -1.33
CA SER A 32 3.74 -4.37 -1.58
C SER A 32 2.51 -4.24 -0.69
N LEU A 33 2.71 -3.97 0.61
CA LEU A 33 1.62 -3.78 1.56
C LEU A 33 0.72 -2.60 1.15
N VAL A 34 1.33 -1.44 0.83
CA VAL A 34 0.61 -0.25 0.37
C VAL A 34 -0.18 -0.55 -0.90
N THR A 35 0.38 -1.31 -1.84
CA THR A 35 -0.31 -1.67 -3.09
C THR A 35 -1.56 -2.51 -2.82
N ILE A 36 -1.52 -3.39 -1.82
CA ILE A 36 -2.67 -4.22 -1.44
C ILE A 36 -3.74 -3.37 -0.77
N VAL A 37 -3.34 -2.59 0.24
CA VAL A 37 -4.27 -1.69 0.94
C VAL A 37 -4.96 -0.75 -0.04
N LEU A 38 -4.20 -0.16 -0.99
CA LEU A 38 -4.77 0.69 -2.03
C LEU A 38 -5.73 -0.09 -2.95
N ARG A 39 -5.33 -1.29 -3.40
CA ARG A 39 -6.17 -2.11 -4.28
C ARG A 39 -7.49 -2.48 -3.61
N ASP A 40 -7.41 -2.99 -2.39
CA ASP A 40 -8.57 -3.48 -1.65
C ASP A 40 -9.48 -2.30 -1.32
N TRP A 41 -8.94 -1.20 -0.80
CA TRP A 41 -9.71 0.01 -0.55
C TRP A 41 -10.39 0.55 -1.82
N LEU A 42 -9.67 0.62 -2.95
CA LEU A 42 -10.25 1.09 -4.22
C LEU A 42 -11.35 0.14 -4.73
N ARG A 43 -11.21 -1.18 -4.55
CA ARG A 43 -12.23 -2.17 -4.92
C ARG A 43 -13.47 -2.07 -4.02
N GLU A 44 -13.26 -1.93 -2.72
CA GLU A 44 -14.34 -1.79 -1.74
C GLU A 44 -15.15 -0.51 -1.97
N ASN A 45 -14.47 0.57 -2.37
CA ASN A 45 -15.10 1.87 -2.67
C ASN A 45 -15.61 1.99 -4.12
N GLY A 46 -15.52 0.93 -4.93
CA GLY A 46 -16.02 0.92 -6.31
C GLY A 46 -15.20 1.74 -7.31
N HIS A 47 -13.99 2.16 -6.94
CA HIS A 47 -13.04 2.86 -7.82
C HIS A 47 -12.21 1.91 -8.69
N LEU A 48 -12.17 0.62 -8.34
CA LEU A 48 -11.55 -0.43 -9.14
C LEU A 48 -12.53 -1.61 -9.27
N PRO A 49 -12.62 -2.28 -10.44
CA PRO A 49 -13.40 -3.49 -10.58
C PRO A 49 -12.95 -4.57 -9.59
N LYS A 50 -13.93 -5.27 -9.02
CA LYS A 50 -13.70 -6.50 -8.25
C LYS A 50 -13.41 -7.59 -9.27
N ASP A 51 -12.17 -8.09 -9.27
CA ASP A 51 -11.81 -9.32 -9.99
C ASP A 51 -12.63 -10.50 -9.47
#